data_AF-A0A4R8ZDC4-F1
#
_entry.id   AF-A0A4R8ZDC4-F1
#
_cell.length_a   1.000
_cell.length_b   1.000
_cell.length_c   1.000
_cell.angle_alpha   90.00
_cell.angle_beta   90.00
_cell.angle_gamma   90.00
#
_symmetry.space_group_name_H-M   'P 1'
#
loop_
_entity.id
_entity.type
_entity.pdbx_description
1 polymer ?
#
loop_
_entity_poly.entity_id
_entity_poly.type
_entity_poly.pdbx_seq_one_letter_code
_entity_poly.pdbx_strand_id
1 'polypeptide(L)'
;MSREASNDSGNNFVINENGEGGGDGYEEYNPPADRFLTAQIWWIASELVRRHPHLRISGHEVPGDGRLVMVHDEQDSMNIQWDLVGGCKYLVNGEVTSISWIEMMAAVSPHETLKRIELGTGLGIPKAAVVTTPHSLTYRVIASALATAVDDRYEWYAVPAPMNPYDDPDCPYFLPFPSALRARDDYADAADAQIASTGRDIHFFQPFWALLRNLEPIAIFDSAGVIHTVMGATELMPTYEQIHRRLALTTARVLGPYLP
;
A
#
# COMPACT_ATOMS: atom_id res chain seq x y z
N MET A 1 -11.86 24.79 -38.91
CA MET A 1 -12.09 23.58 -39.72
C MET A 1 -10.73 22.93 -39.95
N SER A 2 -10.00 22.56 -38.89
CA SER A 2 -10.21 21.38 -38.04
C SER A 2 -10.02 20.09 -38.85
N ARG A 3 -8.76 19.68 -39.01
CA ARG A 3 -8.37 18.31 -39.37
C ARG A 3 -7.69 17.68 -38.17
N GLU A 4 -8.12 16.45 -37.91
CA GLU A 4 -7.71 15.55 -36.84
C GLU A 4 -6.19 15.33 -36.83
N ALA A 5 -5.60 15.35 -35.64
CA ALA A 5 -4.28 14.80 -35.39
C ALA A 5 -4.44 13.64 -34.39
N SER A 6 -4.21 12.44 -34.93
CA SER A 6 -4.05 11.18 -34.22
C SER A 6 -2.85 11.28 -33.28
N ASN A 7 -3.06 11.09 -31.97
CA ASN A 7 -1.97 10.89 -31.01
C ASN A 7 -1.56 9.41 -31.03
N ASP A 8 -0.66 9.09 -31.96
CA ASP A 8 0.16 7.88 -31.93
C ASP A 8 1.44 8.23 -31.15
N SER A 9 1.49 7.85 -29.87
CA SER A 9 2.69 8.00 -29.03
C SER A 9 3.45 6.68 -29.03
N GLY A 10 4.08 6.40 -30.17
CA GLY A 10 5.03 5.31 -30.34
C GLY A 10 6.31 5.53 -29.53
N ASN A 11 6.72 4.45 -28.85
CA ASN A 11 8.02 4.15 -28.27
C ASN A 11 9.19 5.02 -28.77
N ASN A 12 9.78 5.79 -27.86
CA ASN A 12 11.16 6.28 -27.97
C ASN A 12 11.98 5.82 -26.76
N PHE A 13 12.19 4.50 -26.67
CA PHE A 13 13.35 3.98 -25.93
C PHE A 13 14.52 3.95 -26.92
N VAL A 14 15.42 4.91 -26.80
CA VAL A 14 16.71 4.86 -27.49
C VAL A 14 17.52 3.75 -26.84
N ILE A 15 17.66 2.62 -27.55
CA ILE A 15 18.65 1.60 -27.25
C ILE A 15 19.99 2.14 -27.74
N ASN A 16 20.87 2.53 -26.82
CA ASN A 16 22.28 2.73 -27.13
C ASN A 16 22.94 1.36 -27.32
N GLU A 17 22.82 0.78 -28.51
CA GLU A 17 23.77 -0.19 -29.02
C GLU A 17 24.98 0.58 -29.54
N ASN A 18 26.09 0.54 -28.80
CA ASN A 18 27.47 0.50 -29.33
C ASN A 18 28.49 0.43 -28.20
N GLY A 19 29.07 -0.76 -28.02
CA GLY A 19 30.53 -1.00 -27.94
C GLY A 19 31.35 -0.32 -26.82
N GLU A 20 31.81 -1.16 -25.90
CA GLU A 20 33.04 -1.01 -25.11
C GLU A 20 33.12 0.18 -24.13
N GLY A 21 32.74 -0.07 -22.88
CA GLY A 21 33.05 0.77 -21.73
C GLY A 21 33.31 -0.10 -20.51
N GLY A 22 34.52 -0.04 -19.96
CA GLY A 22 34.98 -0.87 -18.86
C GLY A 22 34.03 -0.83 -17.66
N GLY A 23 33.65 -2.02 -17.19
CA GLY A 23 32.98 -2.18 -15.90
C GLY A 23 33.86 -1.60 -14.81
N ASP A 24 33.36 -0.58 -14.15
CA ASP A 24 33.99 0.21 -13.10
C ASP A 24 34.16 -0.55 -11.77
N GLY A 25 34.01 -1.88 -11.78
CA GLY A 25 34.25 -2.73 -10.63
C GLY A 25 33.25 -2.55 -9.50
N TYR A 26 32.12 -1.87 -9.73
CA TYR A 26 31.01 -1.93 -8.79
C TYR A 26 30.35 -3.30 -8.89
N GLU A 27 30.27 -3.97 -7.75
CA GLU A 27 29.53 -5.20 -7.54
C GLU A 27 28.10 -5.02 -8.08
N GLU A 28 27.64 -5.93 -8.94
CA GLU A 28 26.27 -5.92 -9.46
C GLU A 28 25.31 -5.93 -8.27
N TYR A 29 24.60 -4.81 -8.06
CA TYR A 29 23.72 -4.66 -6.92
C TYR A 29 22.53 -5.60 -7.08
N ASN A 30 22.55 -6.68 -6.31
CA ASN A 30 21.40 -7.54 -6.13
C ASN A 30 20.55 -6.96 -4.99
N PRO A 31 19.35 -6.42 -5.27
CA PRO A 31 18.49 -5.92 -4.21
C PRO A 31 18.17 -7.03 -3.20
N PRO A 32 17.93 -6.68 -1.92
CA PRO A 32 17.39 -7.63 -0.95
C PRO A 32 16.16 -8.36 -1.50
N ALA A 33 15.92 -9.59 -1.05
CA ALA A 33 14.75 -10.35 -1.51
C ALA A 33 13.44 -9.58 -1.32
N ASP A 34 12.50 -9.73 -2.25
CA ASP A 34 11.24 -8.97 -2.35
C ASP A 34 10.44 -8.87 -1.05
N ARG A 35 10.52 -9.89 -0.19
CA ARG A 35 9.88 -9.88 1.15
C ARG A 35 10.42 -8.80 2.08
N PHE A 36 11.73 -8.55 2.06
CA PHE A 36 12.35 -7.46 2.83
C PHE A 36 11.93 -6.10 2.28
N LEU A 37 11.93 -5.97 0.95
CA LEU A 37 11.48 -4.75 0.28
C LEU A 37 10.01 -4.47 0.58
N THR A 38 9.14 -5.46 0.41
CA THR A 38 7.70 -5.39 0.70
C THR A 38 7.43 -4.97 2.15
N ALA A 39 8.11 -5.60 3.12
CA ALA A 39 7.98 -5.20 4.52
C ALA A 39 8.42 -3.73 4.75
N GLN A 40 9.52 -3.31 4.11
CA GLN A 40 10.03 -1.94 4.20
C GLN A 40 9.11 -0.91 3.54
N ILE A 41 8.53 -1.23 2.37
CA ILE A 41 7.53 -0.39 1.68
C ILE A 41 6.35 -0.14 2.62
N TRP A 42 5.76 -1.22 3.16
CA TRP A 42 4.59 -1.12 4.04
C TRP A 42 4.89 -0.38 5.34
N TRP A 43 6.09 -0.55 5.90
CA TRP A 43 6.51 0.21 7.06
C TRP A 43 6.56 1.71 6.76
N ILE A 44 7.21 2.13 5.66
CA ILE A 44 7.32 3.54 5.27
C ILE A 44 5.93 4.12 4.95
N ALA A 45 5.15 3.44 4.12
CA ALA A 45 3.83 3.90 3.69
C ALA A 45 2.87 4.04 4.88
N SER A 46 2.83 3.07 5.79
CA SER A 46 1.98 3.13 6.97
C SER A 46 2.41 4.22 7.96
N GLU A 47 3.71 4.49 8.09
CA GLU A 47 4.21 5.60 8.92
C GLU A 47 3.92 6.96 8.30
N LEU A 48 3.93 7.11 6.97
CA LEU A 48 3.47 8.32 6.29
C LEU A 48 1.99 8.60 6.62
N VAL A 49 1.11 7.61 6.45
CA VAL A 49 -0.32 7.78 6.77
C VAL A 49 -0.55 8.04 8.25
N ARG A 50 0.24 7.43 9.15
CA ARG A 50 0.16 7.72 10.59
C ARG A 50 0.51 9.19 10.90
N ARG A 51 1.51 9.72 10.20
CA ARG A 51 2.01 11.09 10.38
C ARG A 51 1.13 12.12 9.65
N HIS A 52 0.43 11.68 8.60
CA HIS A 52 -0.44 12.48 7.74
C HIS A 52 -1.77 11.73 7.51
N PRO A 53 -2.73 11.77 8.46
CA PRO A 53 -3.91 10.90 8.44
C PRO A 53 -4.91 11.14 7.31
N HIS A 54 -4.73 12.21 6.53
CA HIS A 54 -5.52 12.48 5.33
C HIS A 54 -5.07 11.64 4.13
N LEU A 55 -3.83 11.10 4.18
CA LEU A 55 -3.29 10.25 3.13
C LEU A 55 -3.90 8.84 3.17
N ARG A 56 -3.87 8.17 2.01
CA ARG A 56 -4.31 6.79 1.83
C ARG A 56 -3.24 5.96 1.15
N ILE A 57 -3.31 4.65 1.37
CA ILE A 57 -2.54 3.67 0.61
C ILE A 57 -3.47 3.00 -0.39
N SER A 58 -3.03 2.94 -1.64
CA SER A 58 -3.60 2.14 -2.72
C SER A 58 -2.53 1.22 -3.29
N GLY A 59 -2.93 0.19 -4.03
CA GLY A 59 -1.98 -0.69 -4.72
C GLY A 59 -2.48 -1.08 -6.10
N HIS A 60 -1.54 -1.49 -6.95
CA HIS A 60 -1.83 -2.10 -8.24
C HIS A 60 -0.83 -3.19 -8.53
N GLU A 61 -1.28 -4.23 -9.22
CA GLU A 61 -0.38 -5.19 -9.85
C GLU A 61 -0.14 -4.75 -11.29
N VAL A 62 1.11 -4.46 -11.60
CA VAL A 62 1.53 -4.01 -12.93
C VAL A 62 2.21 -5.19 -13.62
N PRO A 63 1.71 -5.65 -14.78
CA PRO A 63 2.37 -6.71 -15.54
C PRO A 63 3.83 -6.35 -15.83
N GLY A 64 4.77 -7.19 -15.39
CA GLY A 64 6.21 -6.98 -15.57
C GLY A 64 6.90 -6.20 -14.45
N ASP A 65 6.26 -5.17 -13.89
CA ASP A 65 6.84 -4.33 -12.81
C ASP A 65 6.46 -4.81 -11.39
N GLY A 66 5.58 -5.82 -11.31
CA GLY A 66 5.19 -6.43 -10.05
C GLY A 66 4.19 -5.60 -9.26
N ARG A 67 4.34 -5.58 -7.93
CA ARG A 67 3.37 -4.93 -7.03
C ARG A 67 3.79 -3.50 -6.76
N LEU A 68 2.92 -2.57 -7.15
CA LEU A 68 3.04 -1.15 -6.87
C LEU A 68 2.25 -0.81 -5.60
N VAL A 69 2.89 -0.13 -4.65
CA VAL A 69 2.22 0.49 -3.51
C VAL A 69 2.31 1.99 -3.68
N MET A 70 1.19 2.69 -3.47
CA MET A 70 1.14 4.14 -3.60
C MET A 70 0.54 4.77 -2.35
N VAL A 71 1.16 5.85 -1.89
CA VAL A 71 0.60 6.76 -0.89
C VAL A 71 0.16 8.02 -1.62
N HIS A 72 -1.09 8.43 -1.45
CA HIS A 72 -1.63 9.59 -2.13
C HIS A 72 -2.59 10.38 -1.24
N ASP A 73 -2.79 11.65 -1.58
CA ASP A 73 -3.89 12.46 -1.09
C ASP A 73 -5.08 12.31 -2.05
N GLU A 74 -6.32 12.39 -1.55
CA GLU A 74 -7.51 12.44 -2.40
C GLU A 74 -7.82 13.86 -2.89
N GLN A 75 -7.35 14.88 -2.16
CA GLN A 75 -7.65 16.28 -2.43
C GLN A 75 -6.58 16.95 -3.31
N ASP A 76 -5.38 16.39 -3.33
CA ASP A 76 -4.23 16.92 -4.06
C ASP A 76 -3.65 15.85 -5.01
N SER A 77 -2.95 16.28 -6.05
CA SER A 77 -2.27 15.40 -7.01
C SER A 77 -1.01 14.73 -6.41
N MET A 78 -0.84 14.79 -5.09
CA MET A 78 0.31 14.23 -4.39
C MET A 78 0.26 12.70 -4.45
N ASN A 79 1.33 12.11 -4.98
CA ASN A 79 1.47 10.67 -5.11
C ASN A 79 2.93 10.26 -4.87
N ILE A 80 3.12 9.26 -4.03
CA ILE A 80 4.40 8.62 -3.74
C ILE A 80 4.23 7.14 -4.07
N GLN A 81 5.11 6.61 -4.89
CA GLN A 81 5.01 5.25 -5.43
C GLN A 81 6.23 4.44 -5.03
N TRP A 82 6.01 3.17 -4.70
CA TRP A 82 7.06 2.19 -4.49
C TRP A 82 6.85 0.98 -5.36
N ASP A 83 7.93 0.56 -6.01
CA ASP A 83 8.03 -0.69 -6.74
C ASP A 83 9.26 -1.50 -6.26
N LEU A 84 9.28 -2.80 -6.56
CA LEU A 84 10.32 -3.71 -6.08
C LEU A 84 11.66 -3.54 -6.81
N VAL A 85 11.70 -2.79 -7.91
CA VAL A 85 12.88 -2.67 -8.78
C VAL A 85 13.60 -1.33 -8.55
N GLY A 86 12.91 -0.22 -8.79
CA GLY A 86 13.44 1.14 -8.76
C GLY A 86 13.33 1.84 -7.40
N GLY A 87 12.61 1.29 -6.42
CA GLY A 87 12.45 1.88 -5.10
C GLY A 87 11.31 2.89 -5.05
N CYS A 88 11.56 4.08 -4.50
CA CYS A 88 10.55 5.12 -4.26
C CYS A 88 10.59 6.19 -5.36
N LYS A 89 9.42 6.65 -5.83
CA LYS A 89 9.26 7.76 -6.78
C LYS A 89 8.18 8.73 -6.29
N TYR A 90 8.38 10.03 -6.47
CA TYR A 90 7.38 11.07 -6.21
C TYR A 90 7.71 12.33 -7.02
N LEU A 91 6.75 13.26 -7.15
CA LEU A 91 6.94 14.51 -7.87
C LEU A 91 7.43 15.63 -6.94
N VAL A 92 8.38 16.42 -7.44
CA VAL A 92 8.85 17.67 -6.82
C VAL A 92 8.78 18.76 -7.87
N ASN A 93 7.90 19.74 -7.72
CA ASN A 93 7.69 20.81 -8.70
C ASN A 93 7.42 20.30 -10.14
N GLY A 94 6.75 19.15 -10.26
CA GLY A 94 6.45 18.52 -11.55
C GLY A 94 7.55 17.62 -12.12
N GLU A 95 8.72 17.55 -11.47
CA GLU A 95 9.81 16.65 -11.86
C GLU A 95 9.79 15.36 -11.04
N VAL A 96 10.01 14.22 -11.70
CA VAL A 96 10.09 12.92 -11.05
C VAL A 96 11.39 12.85 -10.25
N THR A 97 11.25 12.71 -8.93
CA THR A 97 12.34 12.43 -8.00
C THR A 97 12.26 10.97 -7.56
N SER A 98 13.40 10.29 -7.49
CA SER A 98 13.48 8.91 -7.01
C SER A 98 14.44 8.76 -5.83
N ILE A 99 14.19 7.73 -5.02
CA ILE A 99 15.10 7.23 -3.99
C ILE A 99 15.25 5.74 -4.25
N SER A 100 16.45 5.31 -4.61
CA SER A 100 16.74 3.91 -4.91
C SER A 100 16.68 3.03 -3.66
N TRP A 101 16.58 1.71 -3.87
CA TRP A 101 16.71 0.74 -2.78
C TRP A 101 18.07 0.82 -2.08
N ILE A 102 19.15 1.09 -2.81
CA ILE A 102 20.49 1.30 -2.25
C ILE A 102 20.46 2.45 -1.24
N GLU A 103 19.93 3.61 -1.64
CA GLU A 103 19.85 4.78 -0.77
C GLU A 103 18.96 4.52 0.46
N MET A 104 17.79 3.89 0.27
CA MET A 104 16.87 3.60 1.37
C MET A 104 17.44 2.60 2.38
N MET A 105 18.16 1.57 1.92
CA MET A 105 18.75 0.54 2.76
C MET A 105 20.08 0.99 3.39
N ALA A 106 20.79 1.94 2.78
CA ALA A 106 22.00 2.54 3.34
C ALA A 106 21.71 3.61 4.40
N ALA A 107 20.46 4.09 4.50
CA ALA A 107 20.06 5.06 5.50
C ALA A 107 20.28 4.52 6.92
N VAL A 108 20.76 5.39 7.83
CA VAL A 108 21.02 5.00 9.23
C VAL A 108 19.74 4.58 9.95
N SER A 109 18.61 5.14 9.52
CA SER A 109 17.29 4.77 10.00
C SER A 109 16.26 4.93 8.87
N PRO A 110 15.25 4.05 8.77
CA PRO A 110 14.11 4.23 7.87
C PRO A 110 13.38 5.58 8.04
N HIS A 111 13.50 6.22 9.21
CA HIS A 111 12.96 7.56 9.45
C HIS A 111 13.63 8.67 8.64
N GLU A 112 14.86 8.46 8.17
CA GLU A 112 15.55 9.40 7.29
C GLU A 112 14.90 9.44 5.91
N THR A 113 14.60 8.27 5.33
CA THR A 113 13.82 8.13 4.11
C THR A 113 12.45 8.78 4.25
N LEU A 114 11.74 8.55 5.35
CA LEU A 114 10.46 9.21 5.63
C LEU A 114 10.58 10.74 5.59
N LYS A 115 11.56 11.31 6.30
CA LYS A 115 11.77 12.77 6.31
C LYS A 115 12.13 13.32 4.94
N ARG A 116 12.94 12.60 4.16
CA ARG A 116 13.30 12.98 2.79
C ARG A 116 12.05 13.07 1.91
N ILE A 117 11.16 12.08 2.01
CA ILE A 117 9.88 12.07 1.30
C ILE A 117 8.99 13.21 1.77
N GLU A 118 8.81 13.39 3.08
CA GLU A 118 7.96 14.46 3.66
C GLU A 118 8.40 15.87 3.21
N LEU A 119 9.72 16.10 3.14
CA LEU A 119 10.27 17.37 2.69
C LEU A 119 10.16 17.53 1.17
N GLY A 120 10.48 16.48 0.41
CA GLY A 120 10.44 16.53 -1.06
C GLY A 120 9.04 16.73 -1.61
N THR A 121 8.05 16.06 -1.00
CA THR A 121 6.63 16.17 -1.37
C THR A 121 5.96 17.44 -0.83
N GLY A 122 6.60 18.18 0.08
CA GLY A 122 5.97 19.36 0.68
C GLY A 122 4.88 19.05 1.73
N LEU A 123 4.68 17.77 2.10
CA LEU A 123 3.84 17.37 3.24
C LEU A 123 4.29 18.04 4.55
N GLY A 124 5.58 18.34 4.64
CA GLY A 124 6.19 18.88 5.83
C GLY A 124 6.35 17.83 6.93
N ILE A 125 7.13 18.16 7.96
CA ILE A 125 7.40 17.26 9.07
C ILE A 125 6.44 17.60 10.21
N PRO A 126 5.55 16.69 10.63
CA PRO A 126 4.66 16.93 11.78
C PRO A 126 5.47 17.24 13.04
N LYS A 127 5.13 18.37 13.68
CA LYS A 127 5.83 18.85 14.90
C LYS A 127 5.31 18.19 16.18
N ALA A 128 4.12 17.60 16.14
CA ALA A 128 3.48 16.94 17.27
C ALA A 128 3.19 15.48 16.95
N ALA A 129 3.07 14.65 17.99
CA ALA A 129 2.60 13.29 17.85
C ALA A 129 1.14 13.29 17.38
N VAL A 130 0.91 12.79 16.17
CA VAL A 130 -0.43 12.67 15.59
C VAL A 130 -1.16 11.48 16.22
N VAL A 131 -2.44 11.70 16.55
CA VAL A 131 -3.31 10.67 17.14
C VAL A 131 -3.49 9.53 16.13
N THR A 132 -3.34 8.29 16.59
CA THR A 132 -3.60 7.11 15.75
C THR A 132 -5.08 7.03 15.41
N THR A 133 -5.40 6.93 14.13
CA THR A 133 -6.75 6.73 13.61
C THR A 133 -6.99 5.25 13.26
N PRO A 134 -8.25 4.78 13.18
CA PRO A 134 -8.55 3.40 12.76
C PRO A 134 -7.91 3.04 11.41
N HIS A 135 -8.02 3.94 10.44
CA HIS A 135 -7.37 3.85 9.12
C HIS A 135 -5.85 3.69 9.19
N SER A 136 -5.15 4.59 9.91
CA SER A 136 -3.70 4.47 10.06
C SER A 136 -3.29 3.18 10.80
N LEU A 137 -4.13 2.70 11.72
CA LEU A 137 -3.88 1.48 12.46
C LEU A 137 -4.00 0.24 11.57
N THR A 138 -4.97 0.20 10.65
CA THR A 138 -5.10 -0.87 9.64
C THR A 138 -3.78 -1.08 8.90
N TYR A 139 -3.23 -0.03 8.28
CA TYR A 139 -1.98 -0.14 7.53
C TYR A 139 -0.78 -0.53 8.39
N ARG A 140 -0.72 -0.04 9.63
CA ARG A 140 0.35 -0.39 10.56
C ARG A 140 0.29 -1.84 11.01
N VAL A 141 -0.91 -2.41 11.16
CA VAL A 141 -1.07 -3.84 11.46
C VAL A 141 -0.63 -4.69 10.26
N ILE A 142 -0.97 -4.28 9.02
CA ILE A 142 -0.45 -4.93 7.80
C ILE A 142 1.08 -4.90 7.77
N ALA A 143 1.68 -3.72 7.96
CA ALA A 143 3.14 -3.56 7.98
C ALA A 143 3.79 -4.42 9.08
N SER A 144 3.19 -4.47 10.27
CA SER A 144 3.65 -5.29 11.38
C SER A 144 3.55 -6.80 11.08
N ALA A 145 2.53 -7.24 10.37
CA ALA A 145 2.37 -8.64 9.97
C ALA A 145 3.42 -9.05 8.95
N LEU A 146 3.63 -8.23 7.91
CA LEU A 146 4.64 -8.46 6.88
C LEU A 146 6.06 -8.46 7.45
N ALA A 147 6.36 -7.56 8.38
CA ALA A 147 7.65 -7.56 9.09
C ALA A 147 7.85 -8.82 9.94
N THR A 148 6.78 -9.33 10.56
CA THR A 148 6.84 -10.56 11.36
C THR A 148 7.09 -11.79 10.50
N ALA A 149 6.56 -11.79 9.28
CA ALA A 149 6.62 -12.92 8.36
C ALA A 149 7.81 -12.88 7.37
N VAL A 150 8.74 -11.93 7.53
CA VAL A 150 9.82 -11.68 6.56
C VAL A 150 10.75 -12.89 6.36
N ASP A 151 10.99 -13.67 7.41
CA ASP A 151 11.81 -14.88 7.38
C ASP A 151 10.98 -16.17 7.32
N ASP A 152 9.67 -16.06 7.10
CA ASP A 152 8.81 -17.23 6.95
C ASP A 152 9.16 -18.02 5.68
N ARG A 153 8.82 -19.32 5.71
CA ARG A 153 9.01 -20.20 4.56
C ARG A 153 8.03 -19.92 3.42
N TYR A 154 6.90 -19.29 3.72
CA TYR A 154 5.90 -18.89 2.73
C TYR A 154 6.09 -17.42 2.37
N GLU A 155 5.63 -17.04 1.18
CA GLU A 155 5.60 -15.66 0.75
C GLU A 155 4.39 -14.94 1.34
N TRP A 156 4.64 -13.73 1.85
CA TRP A 156 3.62 -12.88 2.44
C TRP A 156 3.57 -11.54 1.74
N TYR A 157 2.37 -11.11 1.38
CA TYR A 157 2.13 -9.81 0.76
C TYR A 157 0.70 -9.35 1.01
N ALA A 158 0.51 -8.03 0.96
CA ALA A 158 -0.81 -7.43 0.99
C ALA A 158 -1.15 -6.85 -0.38
N VAL A 159 -2.36 -7.12 -0.86
CA VAL A 159 -2.88 -6.66 -2.14
C VAL A 159 -4.23 -5.97 -1.95
N PRO A 160 -4.61 -5.03 -2.82
CA PRO A 160 -5.96 -4.52 -2.85
C PRO A 160 -6.94 -5.69 -3.00
N ALA A 161 -8.00 -5.69 -2.21
CA ALA A 161 -9.14 -6.58 -2.39
C ALA A 161 -10.22 -5.78 -3.11
N PRO A 162 -10.29 -5.82 -4.45
CA PRO A 162 -11.20 -4.98 -5.20
C PRO A 162 -12.64 -5.28 -4.79
N MET A 163 -13.32 -4.23 -4.39
CA MET A 163 -14.75 -4.23 -4.19
C MET A 163 -15.37 -3.66 -5.45
N ASN A 164 -15.86 -4.54 -6.32
CA ASN A 164 -16.87 -4.19 -7.30
C ASN A 164 -18.10 -5.04 -6.98
N PRO A 165 -19.19 -4.45 -6.46
CA PRO A 165 -20.40 -5.20 -6.13
C PRO A 165 -21.11 -5.77 -7.36
N TYR A 166 -20.70 -5.35 -8.56
CA TYR A 166 -21.24 -5.80 -9.83
C TYR A 166 -20.34 -6.82 -10.55
N ASP A 167 -19.18 -7.17 -9.98
CA ASP A 167 -18.35 -8.25 -10.55
C ASP A 167 -18.99 -9.62 -10.29
N ASP A 168 -19.09 -10.44 -11.33
CA ASP A 168 -19.50 -11.85 -11.25
C ASP A 168 -18.45 -12.73 -11.95
N PRO A 169 -17.71 -13.60 -11.23
CA PRO A 169 -17.82 -13.86 -9.80
C PRO A 169 -17.18 -12.77 -8.93
N ASP A 170 -17.65 -12.70 -7.68
CA ASP A 170 -17.05 -11.90 -6.62
C ASP A 170 -15.53 -12.08 -6.53
N CYS A 171 -14.82 -11.02 -6.10
CA CYS A 171 -13.39 -11.08 -5.82
C CYS A 171 -13.07 -12.28 -4.90
N PRO A 172 -12.25 -13.25 -5.34
CA PRO A 172 -12.04 -14.50 -4.61
C PRO A 172 -11.47 -14.34 -3.21
N TYR A 173 -10.82 -13.22 -2.90
CA TYR A 173 -10.23 -12.96 -1.59
C TYR A 173 -11.27 -12.87 -0.46
N PHE A 174 -12.52 -12.49 -0.76
CA PHE A 174 -13.56 -12.36 0.27
C PHE A 174 -14.22 -13.69 0.64
N LEU A 175 -14.19 -14.69 -0.25
CA LEU A 175 -14.94 -15.94 -0.10
C LEU A 175 -14.71 -16.66 1.24
N PRO A 176 -13.48 -16.71 1.80
CA PRO A 176 -13.24 -17.38 3.08
C PRO A 176 -13.79 -16.62 4.30
N PHE A 177 -14.26 -15.38 4.13
CA PHE A 177 -14.56 -14.46 5.23
C PHE A 177 -15.99 -13.90 5.12
N PRO A 178 -17.01 -14.60 5.67
CA PRO A 178 -18.40 -14.15 5.63
C PRO A 178 -18.61 -12.74 6.19
N SER A 179 -17.84 -12.36 7.22
CA SER A 179 -17.93 -11.01 7.80
C SER A 179 -17.38 -9.92 6.87
N ALA A 180 -16.42 -10.24 5.99
CA ALA A 180 -15.88 -9.31 5.00
C ALA A 180 -16.84 -9.14 3.81
N LEU A 181 -17.47 -10.24 3.36
CA LEU A 181 -18.53 -10.20 2.35
C LEU A 181 -19.67 -9.26 2.78
N ARG A 182 -20.16 -9.42 4.01
CA ARG A 182 -21.19 -8.53 4.55
C ARG A 182 -20.72 -7.07 4.60
N ALA A 183 -19.51 -6.80 5.08
CA ALA A 183 -19.00 -5.43 5.14
C ALA A 183 -18.90 -4.80 3.74
N ARG A 184 -18.44 -5.57 2.76
CA ARG A 184 -18.40 -5.16 1.35
C ARG A 184 -19.80 -4.83 0.83
N ASP A 185 -20.78 -5.69 1.08
CA ASP A 185 -22.17 -5.47 0.66
C ASP A 185 -22.74 -4.20 1.33
N ASP A 186 -22.47 -3.98 2.62
CA ASP A 186 -22.87 -2.77 3.33
C ASP A 186 -22.25 -1.50 2.70
N TYR A 187 -20.98 -1.56 2.25
CA TYR A 187 -20.35 -0.45 1.52
C TYR A 187 -20.98 -0.22 0.15
N ALA A 188 -21.33 -1.29 -0.57
CA ALA A 188 -21.98 -1.21 -1.88
C ALA A 188 -23.38 -0.57 -1.77
N ASP A 189 -24.18 -1.04 -0.81
CA ASP A 189 -25.51 -0.50 -0.56
C ASP A 189 -25.44 0.99 -0.15
N ALA A 190 -24.45 1.37 0.66
CA ALA A 190 -24.23 2.76 1.05
C ALA A 190 -23.81 3.63 -0.14
N ALA A 191 -22.95 3.11 -1.02
CA ALA A 191 -22.53 3.76 -2.26
C ALA A 191 -23.73 4.00 -3.20
N ASP A 192 -24.53 2.96 -3.45
CA ASP A 192 -25.71 3.05 -4.31
C ASP A 192 -26.76 4.03 -3.76
N ALA A 193 -26.99 4.01 -2.43
CA ALA A 193 -27.89 4.96 -1.78
C ALA A 193 -27.38 6.41 -1.91
N GLN A 194 -26.07 6.63 -1.86
CA GLN A 194 -25.47 7.95 -2.04
C GLN A 194 -25.58 8.43 -3.51
N ILE A 195 -25.34 7.55 -4.48
CA ILE A 195 -25.53 7.87 -5.91
C ILE A 195 -27.00 8.21 -6.17
N ALA A 196 -27.93 7.39 -5.68
CA ALA A 196 -29.37 7.60 -5.87
C ALA A 196 -29.86 8.92 -5.25
N SER A 197 -29.33 9.31 -4.09
CA SER A 197 -29.74 10.54 -3.39
C SER A 197 -29.12 11.81 -3.98
N THR A 198 -27.90 11.75 -4.52
CA THR A 198 -27.18 12.93 -5.01
C THR A 198 -27.21 13.09 -6.54
N GLY A 199 -27.52 12.01 -7.27
CA GLY A 199 -27.48 11.97 -8.73
C GLY A 199 -26.07 12.17 -9.32
N ARG A 200 -25.01 12.00 -8.51
CA ARG A 200 -23.62 12.15 -8.91
C ARG A 200 -22.89 10.84 -8.73
N ASP A 201 -22.04 10.51 -9.70
CA ASP A 201 -21.07 9.44 -9.53
C ASP A 201 -20.15 9.77 -8.35
N ILE A 202 -19.91 8.77 -7.52
CA ILE A 202 -18.98 8.87 -6.40
C ILE A 202 -17.66 8.23 -6.79
N HIS A 203 -16.56 8.91 -6.47
CA HIS A 203 -15.25 8.27 -6.52
C HIS A 203 -15.15 7.28 -5.36
N PHE A 204 -15.38 6.00 -5.62
CA PHE A 204 -15.34 4.96 -4.59
C PHE A 204 -13.90 4.51 -4.32
N PHE A 205 -13.39 4.79 -3.13
CA PHE A 205 -12.08 4.31 -2.70
C PHE A 205 -12.18 2.84 -2.31
N GLN A 206 -11.29 1.99 -2.83
CA GLN A 206 -11.21 0.57 -2.44
C GLN A 206 -10.70 0.44 -1.00
N PRO A 207 -11.57 0.14 -0.01
CA PRO A 207 -11.19 0.23 1.39
C PRO A 207 -10.52 -1.05 1.89
N PHE A 208 -10.52 -2.11 1.08
CA PHE A 208 -10.13 -3.44 1.50
C PHE A 208 -8.76 -3.86 0.98
N TRP A 209 -8.03 -4.55 1.86
CA TRP A 209 -6.74 -5.17 1.56
C TRP A 209 -6.78 -6.64 1.97
N ALA A 210 -6.37 -7.53 1.08
CA ALA A 210 -6.15 -8.93 1.42
C ALA A 210 -4.71 -9.13 1.85
N LEU A 211 -4.50 -9.74 3.02
CA LEU A 211 -3.21 -10.27 3.43
C LEU A 211 -3.14 -11.72 2.98
N LEU A 212 -2.14 -12.04 2.17
CA LEU A 212 -1.97 -13.33 1.51
C LEU A 212 -0.74 -14.06 2.06
N ARG A 213 -0.85 -15.38 2.17
CA ARG A 213 0.25 -16.32 2.45
C ARG A 213 0.29 -17.35 1.32
N ASN A 214 1.31 -17.30 0.46
CA ASN A 214 1.37 -18.14 -0.75
C ASN A 214 0.08 -18.11 -1.59
N LEU A 215 -0.43 -16.91 -1.89
CA LEU A 215 -1.71 -16.66 -2.61
C LEU A 215 -2.98 -17.04 -1.82
N GLU A 216 -2.86 -17.73 -0.67
CA GLU A 216 -4.00 -18.01 0.20
C GLU A 216 -4.34 -16.76 1.03
N PRO A 217 -5.56 -16.22 0.95
CA PRO A 217 -5.94 -15.10 1.79
C PRO A 217 -6.14 -15.55 3.23
N ILE A 218 -5.45 -14.88 4.16
CA ILE A 218 -5.51 -15.20 5.60
C ILE A 218 -6.32 -14.17 6.40
N ALA A 219 -6.45 -12.95 5.88
CA ALA A 219 -7.32 -11.92 6.43
C ALA A 219 -7.69 -10.86 5.37
N ILE A 220 -8.85 -10.24 5.55
CA ILE A 220 -9.23 -8.99 4.88
C ILE A 220 -9.14 -7.85 5.89
N PHE A 221 -8.48 -6.77 5.51
CA PHE A 221 -8.34 -5.54 6.26
C PHE A 221 -9.23 -4.47 5.67
N ASP A 222 -10.09 -3.89 6.49
CA ASP A 222 -10.89 -2.71 6.17
C ASP A 222 -10.19 -1.45 6.70
N SER A 223 -10.03 -0.45 5.82
CA SER A 223 -9.57 0.90 6.17
C SER A 223 -10.40 1.59 7.27
N ALA A 224 -11.62 1.14 7.57
CA ALA A 224 -12.39 1.59 8.73
C ALA A 224 -11.80 1.13 10.08
N GLY A 225 -10.74 0.31 10.08
CA GLY A 225 -10.11 -0.21 11.28
C GLY A 225 -10.69 -1.53 11.74
N VAL A 226 -11.15 -2.37 10.81
CA VAL A 226 -11.67 -3.72 11.09
C VAL A 226 -10.82 -4.74 10.36
N ILE A 227 -10.53 -5.86 11.01
CA ILE A 227 -9.91 -7.03 10.38
C ILE A 227 -10.92 -8.17 10.37
N HIS A 228 -11.02 -8.84 9.22
CA HIS A 228 -11.89 -9.98 9.00
C HIS A 228 -11.02 -11.21 8.80
N THR A 229 -11.23 -12.20 9.65
CA THR A 229 -10.56 -13.51 9.57
C THR A 229 -11.62 -14.61 9.55
N VAL A 230 -11.20 -15.87 9.43
CA VAL A 230 -12.13 -17.01 9.56
C VAL A 230 -12.77 -17.07 10.96
N MET A 231 -12.18 -16.42 11.96
CA MET A 231 -12.76 -16.28 13.31
C MET A 231 -13.80 -15.16 13.42
N GLY A 232 -13.97 -14.35 12.37
CA GLY A 232 -14.91 -13.22 12.32
C GLY A 232 -14.23 -11.86 12.23
N ALA A 233 -15.03 -10.81 12.40
CA ALA A 233 -14.59 -9.42 12.38
C ALA A 233 -14.08 -8.98 13.76
N THR A 234 -12.99 -8.23 13.79
CA THR A 234 -12.43 -7.61 15.01
C THR A 234 -12.12 -6.15 14.75
N GLU A 235 -12.64 -5.26 15.59
CA GLU A 235 -12.27 -3.84 15.56
C GLU A 235 -10.86 -3.64 16.13
N LEU A 236 -10.01 -2.97 15.35
CA LEU A 236 -8.60 -2.77 15.68
C LEU A 236 -8.42 -1.73 16.79
N MET A 237 -9.16 -0.62 16.76
CA MET A 237 -8.94 0.47 17.73
C MET A 237 -9.23 0.05 19.18
N PRO A 238 -10.37 -0.58 19.51
CA PRO A 238 -10.61 -1.08 20.87
C PRO A 238 -9.54 -2.09 21.31
N THR A 239 -9.13 -2.98 20.41
CA THR A 239 -8.07 -3.97 20.68
C THR A 239 -6.73 -3.28 20.98
N TYR A 240 -6.37 -2.27 20.19
CA TYR A 240 -5.16 -1.48 20.36
C TYR A 240 -5.15 -0.72 21.70
N GLU A 241 -6.28 -0.13 22.08
CA GLU A 241 -6.41 0.58 23.35
C GLU A 241 -6.33 -0.34 24.56
N GLN A 242 -7.01 -1.49 24.52
CA GLN A 242 -6.98 -2.51 25.58
C GLN A 242 -5.56 -3.02 25.85
N ILE A 243 -4.71 -3.10 24.82
CA ILE A 243 -3.33 -3.57 24.93
C ILE A 243 -2.34 -2.39 25.07
N HIS A 244 -2.81 -1.28 25.65
CA HIS A 244 -1.99 -0.10 25.95
C HIS A 244 -1.25 0.47 24.73
N ARG A 245 -1.91 0.48 23.57
CA ARG A 245 -1.42 1.08 22.33
C ARG A 245 -0.13 0.44 21.81
N ARG A 246 0.05 -0.87 22.06
CA ARG A 246 1.20 -1.65 21.60
C ARG A 246 0.88 -2.37 20.29
N LEU A 247 1.46 -1.89 19.19
CA LEU A 247 1.19 -2.41 17.84
C LEU A 247 1.50 -3.90 17.73
N ALA A 248 2.69 -4.34 18.11
CA ALA A 248 3.09 -5.75 18.00
C ALA A 248 2.13 -6.70 18.73
N LEU A 249 1.65 -6.31 19.91
CA LEU A 249 0.68 -7.13 20.66
C LEU A 249 -0.72 -7.06 20.05
N THR A 250 -1.08 -5.93 19.43
CA THR A 250 -2.34 -5.80 18.68
C THR A 250 -2.33 -6.74 17.47
N THR A 251 -1.25 -6.71 16.68
CA THR A 251 -1.01 -7.63 15.56
C THR A 251 -1.06 -9.08 16.03
N ALA A 252 -0.32 -9.44 17.08
CA ALA A 252 -0.34 -10.79 17.63
C ALA A 252 -1.73 -11.20 18.14
N ARG A 253 -2.53 -10.27 18.68
CA ARG A 253 -3.89 -10.56 19.15
C ARG A 253 -4.84 -10.88 17.99
N VAL A 254 -4.76 -10.15 16.88
CA VAL A 254 -5.72 -10.29 15.77
C VAL A 254 -5.26 -11.26 14.68
N LEU A 255 -3.95 -11.47 14.55
CA LEU A 255 -3.35 -12.33 13.53
C LEU A 255 -2.50 -13.48 14.07
N GLY A 256 -2.26 -13.56 15.38
CA GLY A 256 -1.38 -14.57 15.99
C GLY A 256 -1.64 -16.02 15.55
N PRO A 257 -2.89 -16.49 15.40
CA PRO A 257 -3.18 -17.84 14.92
C PRO A 257 -2.73 -18.12 13.47
N TYR A 258 -2.45 -17.09 12.68
CA TYR A 258 -2.13 -17.19 11.26
C TYR A 258 -0.66 -16.89 10.94
N LEU A 259 -0.01 -16.11 11.80
CA LEU A 259 1.40 -15.74 11.67
C LEU A 259 2.33 -16.93 11.94
N PRO A 260 3.59 -16.87 11.46
CA PRO A 260 4.61 -17.92 11.67
C PRO A 260 4.88 -18.27 13.13
#